data_AF-A0A423H1X5-F1
#
_entry.id   AF-A0A423H1X5-F1
#
_cell.length_a   1.000
_cell.length_b   1.000
_cell.length_c   1.000
_cell.angle_alpha   90.00
_cell.angle_beta   90.00
_cell.angle_gamma   90.00
#
_symmetry.space_group_name_H-M   'P 1'
#
loop_
_entity.id
_entity.type
_entity.pdbx_description
1 polymer ?
#
loop_
_entity_poly.entity_id
_entity_poly.type
_entity_poly.pdbx_seq_one_letter_code
_entity_poly.pdbx_strand_id
1 'polypeptide(L)'
;MATNRDANGRFGAGNKASPGRPKLTETEIAARASSALIERRLPELIAHAMGRAETNDEVLAGVCHLLAERLRSQNLVAERLLLDGAKH
;
A
#
# COMPACT_ATOMS: atom_id res chain seq x y z
N MET A 1 33.37 9.46 21.37
CA MET A 1 32.04 10.10 21.21
C MET A 1 32.26 11.56 20.84
N ALA A 2 32.19 11.91 19.56
CA ALA A 2 32.43 13.28 19.11
C ALA A 2 31.15 14.12 19.25
N THR A 3 31.20 15.17 20.07
CA THR A 3 30.10 16.10 20.28
C THR A 3 30.07 17.14 19.16
N ASN A 4 29.03 17.12 18.31
CA ASN A 4 28.77 18.14 17.29
C ASN A 4 28.48 19.49 17.96
N ARG A 5 29.54 20.29 18.17
CA ARG A 5 29.48 21.68 18.65
C ARG A 5 30.04 22.59 17.57
N ASP A 6 29.47 23.78 17.43
CA ASP A 6 30.01 24.81 16.53
C ASP A 6 31.33 25.40 17.08
N ALA A 7 31.99 26.25 16.28
CA ALA A 7 33.27 26.87 16.63
C ALA A 7 33.21 27.76 17.90
N ASN A 8 32.02 28.07 18.40
CA ASN A 8 31.79 28.82 19.63
C ASN A 8 31.36 27.92 20.80
N GLY A 9 31.45 26.60 20.65
CA GLY A 9 31.12 25.62 21.68
C GLY A 9 29.63 25.42 21.93
N ARG A 10 28.75 25.97 21.08
CA ARG A 10 27.30 25.80 21.20
C ARG A 10 26.88 24.51 20.49
N PHE A 11 25.87 23.85 21.04
CA PHE A 11 25.19 22.78 20.32
C PHE A 11 24.42 23.41 19.16
N GLY A 12 24.72 23.00 17.93
CA GLY A 12 23.98 23.46 16.75
C GLY A 12 22.49 23.16 16.93
N ALA A 13 21.62 24.11 16.57
CA ALA A 13 20.18 23.91 16.58
C ALA A 13 19.87 22.63 15.79
N GLY A 14 19.48 21.59 16.51
CA GLY A 14 19.18 20.28 15.96
C GLY A 14 18.21 20.40 14.81
N ASN A 15 18.46 19.61 13.76
CA ASN A 15 17.61 19.41 12.60
C ASN A 15 16.15 19.75 12.90
N LYS A 16 15.59 20.72 12.16
CA LYS A 16 14.14 20.88 12.03
C LYS A 16 13.60 19.61 11.38
N ALA A 17 13.36 18.58 12.18
CA ALA A 17 12.54 17.45 11.78
C ALA A 17 11.16 18.03 11.44
N SER A 18 10.75 17.90 10.17
CA SER A 18 9.39 18.24 9.74
C SER A 18 8.37 17.60 10.71
N PRO A 19 7.24 18.26 11.00
CA PRO A 19 6.21 17.70 11.88
C PRO A 19 5.85 16.30 11.39
N GLY A 20 6.09 15.33 12.27
CA GLY A 20 6.30 13.94 11.91
C GLY A 20 5.08 13.31 11.27
N ARG A 21 5.28 12.75 10.07
CA ARG A 21 4.44 11.65 9.62
C ARG A 21 4.59 10.52 10.65
N PRO A 22 3.49 9.93 11.17
CA PRO A 22 3.58 8.82 12.12
C PRO A 22 4.53 7.75 11.56
N LYS A 23 5.53 7.34 12.35
CA LYS A 23 6.36 6.19 11.97
C LYS A 23 5.43 4.98 11.94
N LEU A 24 5.37 4.34 10.78
CA LEU A 24 4.64 3.08 10.63
C LEU A 24 5.20 2.08 11.64
N THR A 25 4.30 1.40 12.33
CA THR A 25 4.60 0.28 13.21
C THR A 25 5.19 -0.88 12.40
N GLU A 26 5.96 -1.76 13.04
CA GLU A 26 6.52 -2.94 12.38
C GLU A 26 5.44 -3.82 11.73
N THR A 27 4.25 -3.86 12.35
CA THR A 27 3.07 -4.55 11.81
C THR A 27 2.54 -3.89 10.54
N GLU A 28 2.47 -2.56 10.47
CA GLU A 28 2.09 -1.84 9.25
C GLU A 28 3.12 -2.01 8.13
N ILE A 29 4.41 -2.06 8.47
CA ILE A 29 5.49 -2.31 7.51
C ILE A 29 5.38 -3.72 6.94
N ALA A 30 5.19 -4.72 7.81
CA ALA A 30 5.02 -6.12 7.41
C ALA A 30 3.75 -6.30 6.55
N ALA A 31 2.63 -5.67 6.93
CA ALA A 31 1.39 -5.70 6.16
C ALA A 31 1.54 -5.06 4.77
N ARG A 32 2.32 -3.97 4.67
CA ARG A 32 2.59 -3.32 3.39
C ARG A 32 3.51 -4.16 2.49
N ALA A 33 4.52 -4.80 3.08
CA ALA A 33 5.42 -5.70 2.36
C ALA A 33 4.68 -6.96 1.86
N SER A 34 3.82 -7.55 2.68
CA SER A 34 3.01 -8.70 2.29
C SER A 34 1.98 -8.33 1.21
N SER A 35 1.32 -7.17 1.34
CA SER A 35 0.40 -6.67 0.32
C SER A 35 1.10 -6.46 -1.03
N ALA A 36 2.30 -5.88 -1.03
CA ALA A 36 3.08 -5.69 -2.27
C ALA A 36 3.49 -7.03 -2.91
N LEU A 37 3.83 -8.04 -2.10
CA LEU A 37 4.13 -9.39 -2.59
C LEU A 37 2.89 -10.06 -3.19
N ILE A 38 1.73 -9.91 -2.56
CA ILE A 38 0.45 -10.42 -3.06
C ILE A 38 0.11 -9.74 -4.39
N GLU A 39 0.20 -8.41 -4.49
CA GLU A 39 -0.07 -7.69 -5.73
C GLU A 39 0.84 -8.12 -6.87
N ARG A 40 2.13 -8.34 -6.58
CA ARG A 40 3.10 -8.82 -7.58
C ARG A 40 2.76 -10.23 -8.10
N ARG A 41 2.28 -11.11 -7.22
CA ARG A 41 1.93 -12.50 -7.57
C ARG A 41 0.48 -12.67 -8.03
N LEU A 42 -0.36 -11.65 -7.87
CA LEU A 42 -1.77 -11.70 -8.22
C LEU A 42 -2.03 -12.15 -9.67
N PRO A 43 -1.28 -11.69 -10.69
CA PRO A 43 -1.49 -12.13 -12.07
C PRO A 43 -1.24 -13.63 -12.25
N GLU A 44 -0.18 -14.17 -11.63
CA GLU A 44 0.15 -15.60 -11.69
C GLU A 44 -0.91 -16.45 -10.97
N LEU A 45 -1.41 -15.97 -9.83
CA LEU A 45 -2.48 -16.63 -9.07
C LEU A 45 -3.80 -16.65 -9.84
N ILE A 46 -4.15 -15.55 -10.52
CA ILE A 46 -5.33 -15.49 -11.38
C ILE A 46 -5.18 -16.44 -12.58
N ALA A 47 -4.02 -16.45 -13.24
CA ALA A 47 -3.77 -17.36 -14.36
C ALA A 47 -3.89 -18.84 -13.94
N HIS A 48 -3.32 -19.20 -12.79
CA HIS A 48 -3.44 -20.53 -12.23
C HIS A 48 -4.90 -20.89 -11.85
N ALA A 49 -5.63 -19.95 -11.25
CA ALA A 49 -7.03 -20.17 -10.89
C ALA A 49 -7.94 -20.30 -12.13
N MET A 50 -7.70 -19.51 -13.17
CA MET A 50 -8.38 -19.61 -14.47
C MET A 50 -8.16 -20.98 -15.12
N GLY A 51 -6.94 -21.53 -15.06
CA GLY A 51 -6.66 -22.88 -15.58
C GLY A 51 -7.41 -23.99 -14.83
N ARG A 52 -7.73 -23.80 -13.54
CA ARG A 52 -8.55 -24.76 -12.77
C ARG A 52 -10.05 -24.53 -12.96
N ALA A 53 -10.45 -23.28 -13.21
CA ALA A 53 -11.82 -22.87 -13.46
C ALA A 53 -12.42 -23.54 -14.70
N GLU A 54 -11.61 -23.98 -15.67
CA GLU A 54 -12.08 -24.79 -16.81
C GLU A 54 -12.76 -26.10 -16.39
N THR A 55 -12.49 -26.58 -15.18
CA THR A 55 -12.98 -27.87 -14.66
C THR A 55 -13.75 -27.75 -13.34
N ASN A 56 -13.83 -26.55 -12.75
CA ASN A 56 -14.45 -26.33 -11.45
C ASN A 56 -15.10 -24.94 -11.35
N ASP A 57 -16.43 -24.92 -11.39
CA ASP A 57 -17.25 -23.72 -11.34
C ASP A 57 -17.12 -22.94 -10.02
N GLU A 58 -16.81 -23.60 -8.90
CA GLU A 58 -16.60 -22.92 -7.61
C GLU A 58 -15.35 -22.06 -7.64
N VAL A 59 -14.29 -22.54 -8.30
CA VAL A 59 -13.05 -21.78 -8.50
C VAL A 59 -13.31 -20.59 -9.41
N LEU A 60 -14.09 -20.76 -10.48
CA LEU A 60 -14.49 -19.67 -11.36
C LEU A 60 -15.27 -18.60 -10.60
N ALA A 61 -16.27 -18.99 -9.81
CA ALA A 61 -17.07 -18.09 -9.00
C ALA A 61 -16.20 -17.31 -8.00
N GLY A 62 -15.24 -17.98 -7.35
CA GLY A 62 -14.28 -17.34 -6.45
C GLY A 62 -13.40 -16.30 -7.14
N VAL A 63 -12.88 -16.60 -8.34
CA VAL A 63 -12.09 -15.65 -9.13
C VAL A 63 -12.92 -14.45 -9.57
N CYS A 64 -14.14 -14.68 -10.07
CA CYS A 64 -15.06 -13.63 -10.46
C CYS A 64 -15.42 -12.71 -9.28
N HIS A 65 -15.64 -13.27 -8.09
CA HIS A 65 -15.91 -12.50 -6.88
C HIS A 65 -14.72 -11.62 -6.49
N LEU A 66 -13.50 -12.17 -6.50
CA LEU A 66 -12.28 -11.42 -6.22
C LEU A 66 -12.07 -10.25 -7.19
N LEU A 67 -12.31 -10.48 -8.49
CA LEU A 67 -12.22 -9.45 -9.52
C LEU A 67 -13.27 -8.35 -9.34
N ALA A 68 -14.50 -8.73 -9.00
CA ALA A 68 -15.59 -7.79 -8.74
C ALA A 68 -15.28 -6.86 -7.55
N GLU A 69 -14.79 -7.42 -6.43
CA GLU A 69 -14.39 -6.63 -5.27
C GLU A 69 -13.23 -5.67 -5.59
N ARG A 70 -12.28 -6.12 -6.42
CA ARG A 70 -11.17 -5.25 -6.87
C ARG A 70 -11.66 -4.10 -7.74
N LEU A 71 -12.54 -4.36 -8.70
CA LEU A 71 -13.14 -3.30 -9.53
C LEU A 71 -13.96 -2.31 -8.68
N ARG A 72 -14.69 -2.82 -7.69
CA ARG A 72 -15.47 -1.98 -6.76
C ARG A 72 -14.58 -1.05 -5.96
N SER A 73 -13.49 -1.56 -5.38
CA SER A 73 -12.53 -0.74 -4.63
C SER A 73 -11.85 0.31 -5.52
N GLN A 74 -11.50 -0.03 -6.76
CA GLN A 74 -10.95 0.93 -7.73
C GLN A 74 -11.94 2.04 -8.08
N ASN A 75 -13.23 1.71 -8.27
CA ASN A 75 -14.27 2.70 -8.50
C ASN A 75 -14.43 3.66 -7.31
N LEU A 76 -14.44 3.15 -6.08
CA LEU A 76 -14.53 3.99 -4.89
C LEU A 76 -13.35 4.96 -4.77
N VAL A 77 -12.14 4.52 -5.14
CA VAL A 77 -10.95 5.40 -5.18
C VAL A 77 -11.09 6.45 -6.28
N ALA A 78 -11.56 6.07 -7.47
CA ALA A 78 -11.77 7.00 -8.58
C ALA A 78 -12.84 8.05 -8.26
N GLU A 79 -13.98 7.64 -7.69
CA GLU A 79 -15.04 8.54 -7.22
C GLU A 79 -14.53 9.51 -6.15
N ARG A 80 -13.70 9.02 -5.23
CA ARG A 80 -13.09 9.87 -4.20
C ARG A 80 -12.14 10.92 -4.79
N LEU A 81 -11.30 10.52 -5.75
CA LEU A 81 -10.40 11.45 -6.45
C LEU A 81 -11.17 12.51 -7.26
N LEU A 82 -12.29 12.14 -7.89
CA LEU A 82 -13.16 13.09 -8.59
C LEU A 82 -13.82 14.07 -7.62
N LEU A 83 -14.32 13.59 -6.47
CA LEU A 83 -14.93 14.43 -5.43
C LEU A 83 -13.94 15.39 -4.78
N ASP A 84 -12.69 14.96 -4.57
CA ASP A 84 -11.65 15.80 -3.98
C ASP A 84 -11.07 16.78 -5.02
N GLY A 85 -11.04 16.41 -6.31
CA GLY A 85 -10.68 17.30 -7.42
C GLY A 85 -11.73 18.36 -7.76
N ALA A 86 -13.01 18.09 -7.50
CA ALA A 86 -14.11 19.06 -7.69
C ALA A 86 -14.24 20.11 -6.57
N LYS A 87 -13.42 20.02 -5.51
CA LYS A 87 -13.43 20.93 -4.34
C LYS A 87 -12.38 22.06 -4.41
N HIS A 88 -11.64 22.15 -5.51
CA HIS A 88 -10.64 23.18 -5.78
C HIS A 88 -11.01 23.98 -7.03
#